data_AF-M1QCV8-F1
#
_entry.id   AF-M1QCV8-F1
#
_cell.length_a   1.000
_cell.length_b   1.000
_cell.length_c   1.000
_cell.angle_alpha   90.00
_cell.angle_beta   90.00
_cell.angle_gamma   90.00
#
_symmetry.space_group_name_H-M   'P 1'
#
loop_
_entity.id
_entity.type
_entity.pdbx_description
1 polymer ?
#
loop_
_entity_poly.entity_id
_entity_poly.type
_entity_poly.pdbx_seq_one_letter_code
_entity_poly.pdbx_strand_id
1 'polypeptide(L)'
;MAKLVYEEWFVKFRFTQDNVLEEGLIPVIDQSEKEILGFHNDIADHSASLKNPIMIFGDHTCKIKILIEPFSVGPKDERIQKALE
;
A
#
# COMPACT_ATOMS: atom_id res chain seq x y z
N MET A 1 -5.43 -7.75 23.50
CA MET A 1 -3.98 -7.56 23.26
C MET A 1 -3.81 -7.59 21.76
N ALA A 2 -3.30 -6.52 21.17
CA ALA A 2 -3.06 -6.49 19.72
C ALA A 2 -1.92 -7.47 19.37
N LYS A 3 -2.17 -8.46 18.51
CA LYS A 3 -1.14 -9.39 18.03
C LYS A 3 -0.56 -8.87 16.71
N LEU A 4 0.64 -8.28 16.78
CA LEU A 4 1.45 -8.02 15.59
C LEU A 4 1.79 -9.34 14.91
N VAL A 5 1.12 -9.65 13.80
CA VAL A 5 1.47 -10.75 12.89
C VAL A 5 2.17 -10.14 11.69
N TYR A 6 3.43 -10.53 11.49
CA TYR A 6 4.22 -10.13 10.33
C TYR A 6 3.85 -11.02 9.14
N GLU A 7 3.37 -10.42 8.05
CA GLU A 7 3.18 -11.08 6.76
C GLU A 7 3.96 -10.31 5.71
N GLU A 8 4.91 -10.98 5.05
CA GLU A 8 5.58 -10.44 3.86
C GLU A 8 4.69 -10.60 2.64
N TRP A 9 4.34 -9.48 2.02
CA TRP A 9 3.57 -9.47 0.78
C TRP A 9 4.51 -9.26 -0.40
N PHE A 10 4.69 -10.31 -1.21
CA PHE A 10 5.34 -10.17 -2.51
C PHE A 10 4.32 -9.60 -3.50
N VAL A 11 4.47 -8.31 -3.78
CA VAL A 11 3.68 -7.59 -4.78
C VAL A 11 3.94 -8.21 -6.15
N LYS A 12 2.93 -8.88 -6.71
CA LYS A 12 3.06 -9.60 -8.00
C LYS A 12 3.07 -8.65 -9.20
N PHE A 13 2.35 -7.54 -9.10
CA PHE A 13 2.22 -6.57 -10.17
C PHE A 13 2.81 -5.23 -9.74
N ARG A 14 3.80 -4.74 -10.47
CA ARG A 14 4.48 -3.49 -10.16
C ARG A 14 3.80 -2.36 -10.92
N PHE A 15 3.06 -1.52 -10.22
CA PHE A 15 2.56 -0.27 -10.79
C PHE A 15 3.73 0.70 -11.00
N THR A 16 3.76 1.38 -12.14
CA THR A 16 4.74 2.40 -12.53
C THR A 16 3.99 3.63 -13.03
N GLN A 17 4.69 4.75 -13.23
CA GLN A 17 4.06 5.96 -13.77
C GLN A 17 3.39 5.72 -15.14
N ASP A 18 3.87 4.76 -15.91
CA ASP A 18 3.37 4.46 -17.25
C ASP A 18 2.08 3.62 -17.25
N ASN A 19 1.72 3.01 -16.13
CA ASN A 19 0.58 2.08 -16.04
C ASN A 19 -0.47 2.45 -14.98
N VAL A 20 -0.38 3.67 -14.45
CA VAL A 20 -1.38 4.25 -13.55
C VAL A 20 -2.17 5.36 -14.26
N LEU A 21 -3.38 5.59 -13.77
CA LEU A 21 -4.25 6.68 -14.19
C LEU A 21 -4.06 7.90 -13.27
N GLU A 22 -4.39 9.09 -13.77
CA GLU A 22 -4.43 10.30 -12.94
C GLU A 22 -5.57 10.25 -11.90
N GLU A 23 -6.68 9.57 -12.24
CA GLU A 23 -7.84 9.35 -11.38
C GLU A 23 -8.36 7.92 -11.52
N GLY A 24 -8.94 7.36 -10.45
CA GLY A 24 -9.49 6.00 -10.46
C GLY A 24 -10.00 5.56 -9.10
N LEU A 25 -10.39 4.29 -9.01
CA LEU A 25 -11.04 3.73 -7.82
C LEU A 25 -10.05 3.35 -6.73
N ILE A 26 -8.91 2.76 -7.10
CA ILE A 26 -7.92 2.25 -6.16
C ILE A 26 -6.65 3.09 -6.25
N PRO A 27 -6.24 3.76 -5.16
CA PRO A 27 -4.99 4.50 -5.13
C PRO A 27 -3.80 3.54 -5.12
N VAL A 28 -2.78 3.88 -5.91
CA VAL A 28 -1.46 3.26 -5.87
C VAL A 28 -0.57 4.11 -4.98
N ILE A 29 -0.26 3.58 -3.80
CA ILE A 29 0.57 4.26 -2.80
C ILE A 29 2.04 4.15 -3.18
N ASP A 30 2.74 5.28 -3.10
CA ASP A 30 4.18 5.37 -3.27
C ASP A 30 4.82 5.93 -1.99
N GLN A 31 6.02 5.43 -1.66
CA GLN A 31 6.77 5.80 -0.47
C GLN A 31 7.90 6.82 -0.73
N SER A 32 8.01 7.32 -1.96
CA SER A 32 8.88 8.43 -2.34
C SER A 32 8.31 9.78 -1.85
N GLU A 33 8.65 10.88 -2.51
CA GLU A 33 8.13 12.21 -2.19
C GLU A 33 6.65 12.35 -2.56
N LYS A 34 6.23 11.71 -3.67
CA LYS A 34 4.83 11.69 -4.08
C LYS A 34 4.12 10.59 -3.29
N GLU A 35 3.06 10.93 -2.57
CA GLU A 35 2.38 9.96 -1.70
C GLU A 35 1.51 8.95 -2.48
N ILE A 36 1.02 9.37 -3.64
CA ILE A 36 0.17 8.59 -4.54
C ILE A 36 0.84 8.60 -5.92
N LEU A 37 1.19 7.43 -6.43
CA LEU A 37 1.76 7.29 -7.78
C LEU A 37 0.72 7.69 -8.84
N GLY A 38 -0.48 7.12 -8.68
CA GLY A 38 -1.68 7.31 -9.50
C GLY A 38 -2.76 6.33 -9.03
N PHE A 39 -3.65 5.93 -9.93
CA PHE A 39 -4.78 5.05 -9.62
C PHE A 39 -4.91 3.89 -10.61
N HIS A 40 -5.63 2.84 -10.22
CA HIS A 40 -6.16 1.82 -11.13
C HIS A 40 -7.62 1.49 -10.79
N ASN A 41 -8.28 0.76 -11.68
CA ASN A 41 -9.69 0.38 -11.53
C ASN A 41 -9.91 -1.13 -11.33
N ASP A 42 -8.82 -1.91 -11.26
CA ASP A 42 -8.85 -3.32 -10.90
C ASP A 42 -9.01 -3.56 -9.38
N ILE A 43 -9.00 -4.84 -8.98
CA ILE A 43 -9.06 -5.25 -7.57
C ILE A 43 -7.81 -4.77 -6.84
N ALA A 44 -7.99 -4.16 -5.67
CA ALA A 44 -6.89 -3.73 -4.81
C ALA A 44 -6.08 -4.92 -4.30
N ASP A 45 -4.76 -4.78 -4.26
CA ASP A 45 -3.86 -5.78 -3.69
C ASP A 45 -4.05 -5.89 -2.16
N HIS A 46 -4.42 -4.79 -1.51
CA HIS A 46 -4.59 -4.70 -0.06
C HIS A 46 -5.97 -4.16 0.32
N SER A 47 -6.76 -5.00 1.00
CA SER A 47 -8.09 -4.64 1.50
C SER A 47 -8.02 -4.02 2.90
N ALA A 48 -7.63 -2.75 3.00
CA ALA A 48 -7.71 -2.00 4.24
C ALA A 48 -9.11 -1.43 4.48
N SER A 49 -9.47 -1.26 5.76
CA SER A 49 -10.74 -0.64 6.16
C SER A 49 -10.61 -0.02 7.55
N LEU A 50 -11.57 0.81 7.97
CA LEU A 50 -11.63 1.32 9.36
C LEU A 50 -11.60 0.21 10.43
N LYS A 51 -12.15 -0.98 10.14
CA LYS A 51 -12.16 -2.13 11.06
C LYS A 51 -10.89 -2.98 11.01
N ASN A 52 -10.12 -2.86 9.93
CA ASN A 52 -8.91 -3.61 9.69
C ASN A 52 -7.93 -2.68 8.95
N PRO A 53 -7.36 -1.69 9.66
CA PRO A 53 -6.40 -0.77 9.08
C PRO A 53 -5.13 -1.52 8.70
N ILE A 54 -4.41 -1.01 7.70
CA ILE A 54 -3.13 -1.57 7.29
C ILE A 54 -2.07 -0.48 7.47
N MET A 55 -0.98 -0.83 8.14
CA MET A 55 0.18 0.02 8.29
C MET A 55 1.21 -0.38 7.25
N ILE A 56 1.87 0.60 6.62
CA ILE A 56 3.00 0.35 5.72
C ILE A 56 4.21 1.12 6.22
N PHE A 57 5.39 0.52 6.03
CA PHE A 57 6.67 1.07 6.46
C PHE A 57 7.62 1.12 5.27
N GLY A 58 8.36 2.22 5.19
CA GLY A 58 9.48 2.31 4.27
C GLY A 58 10.70 1.65 4.85
N ASP A 59 11.34 0.78 4.07
CA ASP A 59 12.59 0.11 4.43
C ASP A 59 13.75 1.08 4.68
N HIS A 60 13.71 2.27 4.08
CA HIS A 60 14.77 3.28 4.17
C HIS A 60 14.31 4.70 4.52
N THR A 61 13.02 5.00 4.46
CA THR A 61 12.52 6.38 4.64
C THR A 61 12.01 6.66 6.05
N CYS A 62 11.93 5.65 6.93
CA CYS A 62 11.27 5.72 8.24
C CYS A 62 9.83 6.28 8.17
N LYS A 63 9.25 6.39 6.97
CA LYS A 63 7.89 6.86 6.76
C LYS A 63 6.94 5.74 7.14
N ILE A 64 5.91 6.13 7.86
CA ILE A 64 4.83 5.27 8.31
C ILE A 64 3.55 5.83 7.73
N LYS A 65 2.76 4.99 7.07
CA LYS A 65 1.39 5.34 6.65
C LYS A 65 0.40 4.33 7.22
N ILE A 66 -0.76 4.82 7.65
CA ILE A 66 -1.89 4.01 8.07
C ILE A 66 -2.98 4.20 7.02
N LEU A 67 -3.37 3.11 6.37
CA LEU A 67 -4.37 3.07 5.31
C LEU A 67 -5.63 2.45 5.88
N ILE A 68 -6.75 3.13 5.65
CA ILE A 68 -8.10 2.72 6.09
C ILE A 68 -9.04 2.48 4.91
N GLU A 69 -8.51 2.50 3.69
CA GLU A 69 -9.21 2.26 2.44
C GLU A 69 -8.39 1.30 1.57
N PRO A 70 -9.02 0.50 0.69
CA PRO A 70 -8.31 -0.42 -0.20
C PRO A 70 -7.30 0.30 -1.07
N PHE A 71 -6.12 -0.31 -1.24
CA PHE A 71 -5.02 0.29 -1.99
C PHE A 71 -4.13 -0.78 -2.63
N SER A 72 -3.31 -0.34 -3.58
CA SER A 72 -2.20 -1.12 -4.13
C SER A 72 -0.92 -0.32 -3.98
N VAL A 73 0.22 -0.92 -4.28
CA VAL A 73 1.52 -0.30 -4.04
C VAL A 73 2.38 -0.24 -5.30
N GLY A 74 3.34 0.68 -5.30
CA GLY A 74 4.23 0.95 -6.42
C GLY A 74 5.29 -0.13 -6.65
N PRO A 75 6.32 0.16 -7.46
CA PRO A 75 7.27 -0.82 -7.96
C PRO A 75 8.48 -1.04 -7.02
N LYS A 76 8.55 -0.29 -5.91
CA LYS A 76 9.67 -0.37 -4.95
C LYS A 76 9.52 -1.59 -4.05
N ASP A 77 10.64 -2.12 -3.57
CA ASP A 77 10.67 -3.22 -2.60
C ASP A 77 10.17 -2.74 -1.23
N GLU A 78 8.87 -2.47 -1.15
CA GLU A 78 8.24 -2.08 0.10
C GLU A 78 7.86 -3.31 0.90
N ARG A 79 8.45 -3.42 2.08
CA ARG A 79 8.02 -4.40 3.07
C ARG A 79 6.75 -3.87 3.73
N ILE A 80 5.62 -4.38 3.28
CA ILE A 80 4.32 -4.11 3.89
C ILE A 80 4.21 -4.98 5.14
N GLN A 81 4.04 -4.36 6.30
CA GLN A 81 3.78 -5.07 7.56
C GLN A 81 2.39 -4.72 8.06
N LYS A 82 1.45 -5.65 7.93
CA LYS A 82 0.10 -5.45 8.45
C LYS A 82 0.11 -5.49 9.97
N ALA A 83 -0.21 -4.37 10.62
CA ALA A 83 -0.59 -4.39 12.03
C ALA A 83 -1.97 -5.03 12.13
N LEU A 84 -2.04 -6.26 12.65
CA LEU A 84 -3.28 -6.93 13.00
C LEU A 84 -3.57 -6.78 14.50
N GLU A 85 -4.85 -6.74 14.85
CA GLU A 85 -5.33 -6.87 16.24
C GLU A 85 -5.02 -8.25 16.82
#